data_AF-A0A659SEX2-F1
#
_entry.id   AF-A0A659SEX2-F1
#
_cell.length_a   1.000
_cell.length_b   1.000
_cell.length_c   1.000
_cell.angle_alpha   90.00
_cell.angle_beta   90.00
_cell.angle_gamma   90.00
#
_symmetry.space_group_name_H-M   'P 1'
#
loop_
_entity.id
_entity.type
_entity.pdbx_description
1 polymer ?
#
loop_
_entity_poly.entity_id
_entity_poly.type
_entity_poly.pdbx_seq_one_letter_code
_entity_poly.pdbx_strand_id
1 'polypeptide(L)'
;ETLQRIVEEIVSRLHRRAQRPATLSVTQLRDADGAALFCQHASLRILLVDLPLLGQLADAETDDAAARNIHDALAFGIRVPLSLHRRLPVSYAQ
;
A
#
# COMPACT_ATOMS: atom_id res chain seq x y z
N GLU A 1 -7.84 5.58 35.29
CA GLU A 1 -6.63 6.11 34.64
C GLU A 1 -6.08 5.24 33.50
N THR A 2 -6.01 3.90 33.63
CA THR A 2 -5.45 3.02 32.59
C THR A 2 -6.19 3.06 31.23
N LEU A 3 -7.53 3.05 31.23
CA LEU A 3 -8.30 3.10 29.97
C LEU A 3 -8.07 4.43 29.23
N GLN A 4 -8.06 5.55 29.95
CA GLN A 4 -7.84 6.87 29.37
C GLN A 4 -6.46 6.94 28.69
N ARG A 5 -5.41 6.48 29.37
CA ARG A 5 -4.06 6.41 28.80
C ARG A 5 -4.01 5.54 27.53
N ILE A 6 -4.73 4.42 27.50
CA ILE A 6 -4.82 3.56 26.31
C ILE A 6 -5.51 4.30 25.16
N VAL A 7 -6.63 4.96 25.43
CA VAL A 7 -7.37 5.72 24.42
C VAL A 7 -6.52 6.86 23.86
N GLU A 8 -5.86 7.64 24.73
CA GLU A 8 -4.97 8.73 24.33
C GLU A 8 -3.82 8.23 23.43
N GLU A 9 -3.21 7.11 23.78
CA GLU A 9 -2.15 6.49 22.99
C GLU A 9 -2.67 6.00 21.62
N ILE A 10 -3.85 5.36 21.58
CA ILE A 10 -4.48 4.93 20.32
C ILE A 10 -4.75 6.15 19.43
N VAL A 11 -5.35 7.20 19.97
CA VAL A 11 -5.65 8.43 19.22
C VAL A 11 -4.36 9.07 18.69
N SER A 12 -3.33 9.17 19.53
CA SER A 12 -2.01 9.69 19.13
C SER A 12 -1.40 8.88 17.98
N ARG A 13 -1.45 7.54 18.04
CA ARG A 13 -0.96 6.67 16.97
C ARG A 13 -1.76 6.80 15.69
N LEU A 14 -3.09 6.82 15.78
CA LEU A 14 -3.96 6.99 14.62
C LEU A 14 -3.74 8.35 13.94
N HIS A 15 -3.59 9.42 14.72
CA HIS A 15 -3.29 10.75 14.21
C HIS A 15 -1.94 10.80 13.49
N ARG A 16 -0.89 10.23 14.11
CA ARG A 16 0.43 10.12 13.50
C ARG A 16 0.40 9.31 12.20
N ARG A 17 -0.35 8.21 12.19
CA ARG A 17 -0.53 7.34 11.01
C ARG A 17 -1.22 8.08 9.86
N ALA A 18 -2.23 8.88 10.17
CA ALA A 18 -2.95 9.68 9.18
C ALA A 18 -2.06 10.75 8.51
N GLN A 19 -1.07 11.28 9.23
CA GLN A 19 -0.17 12.33 8.76
C GLN A 19 1.09 11.81 8.04
N ARG A 20 1.28 10.50 7.99
CA ARG A 20 2.49 9.89 7.44
C ARG A 20 2.15 9.00 6.25
N PRO A 21 1.91 9.55 5.06
CA PRO A 21 1.91 8.74 3.85
C PRO A 21 3.33 8.22 3.60
N ALA A 22 3.49 6.94 3.27
CA ALA A 22 4.75 6.42 2.75
C ALA A 22 4.73 6.48 1.22
N THR A 23 5.86 6.87 0.62
CA THR A 23 6.03 6.82 -0.83
C THR A 23 7.08 5.76 -1.15
N LEU A 24 6.72 4.79 -1.98
CA LEU A 24 7.53 3.61 -2.28
C LEU A 24 7.63 3.41 -3.79
N SER A 25 8.78 2.92 -4.26
CA SER A 25 8.86 2.26 -5.57
C SER A 25 8.25 0.86 -5.49
N VAL A 26 7.98 0.27 -6.66
CA VAL A 26 7.57 -1.14 -6.74
C VAL A 26 8.61 -2.07 -6.10
N THR A 27 9.91 -1.81 -6.29
CA THR A 27 10.98 -2.62 -5.70
C THR A 27 10.98 -2.54 -4.17
N GLN A 28 10.88 -1.34 -3.61
CA GLN A 28 10.80 -1.15 -2.15
C GLN A 28 9.56 -1.83 -1.58
N LEU A 29 8.45 -1.84 -2.32
CA LEU A 29 7.24 -2.51 -1.87
C LEU A 29 7.37 -4.03 -1.88
N ARG A 30 8.09 -4.63 -2.84
CA ARG A 30 8.35 -6.08 -2.88
C ARG A 30 9.18 -6.54 -1.68
N ASP A 31 10.15 -5.72 -1.26
CA ASP A 31 11.10 -6.05 -0.20
C ASP A 31 10.59 -5.69 1.21
N ALA A 32 9.45 -4.99 1.31
CA ALA A 32 8.98 -4.47 2.57
C ALA A 32 8.23 -5.50 3.42
N ASP A 33 8.36 -5.36 4.74
CA ASP A 33 7.44 -5.96 5.71
C ASP A 33 6.09 -5.22 5.65
N GLY A 34 5.12 -5.83 4.98
CA GLY A 34 3.77 -5.29 4.80
C GLY A 34 3.11 -4.96 6.14
N ALA A 35 3.14 -5.88 7.11
CA ALA A 35 2.48 -5.68 8.40
C ALA A 35 3.02 -4.46 9.15
N ALA A 36 4.35 -4.28 9.15
CA ALA A 36 4.99 -3.12 9.76
C ALA A 36 4.61 -1.81 9.05
N LEU A 37 4.58 -1.79 7.71
CA LEU A 37 4.14 -0.64 6.92
C LEU A 37 2.68 -0.28 7.23
N PHE A 38 1.79 -1.26 7.24
CA PHE A 38 0.34 -1.05 7.36
C PHE A 38 -0.06 -0.53 8.74
N CYS A 39 0.68 -0.94 9.78
CA CYS A 39 0.48 -0.42 11.12
C CYS A 39 0.88 1.06 11.26
N GLN A 40 1.81 1.54 10.43
CA GLN A 40 2.43 2.86 10.57
C GLN A 40 1.89 3.93 9.63
N HIS A 41 1.25 3.53 8.52
CA HIS A 41 0.83 4.45 7.46
C HIS A 41 -0.65 4.28 7.11
N ALA A 42 -1.41 5.39 7.05
CA ALA A 42 -2.80 5.38 6.58
C ALA A 42 -2.89 5.39 5.05
N SER A 43 -1.79 5.72 4.36
CA SER A 43 -1.71 5.71 2.91
C SER A 43 -0.32 5.33 2.41
N LEU A 44 -0.27 4.53 1.35
CA LEU A 44 0.94 4.12 0.65
C LEU A 44 0.87 4.59 -0.80
N ARG A 45 1.69 5.58 -1.18
CA ARG A 45 1.81 6.03 -2.56
C ARG A 45 2.86 5.19 -3.28
N ILE A 46 2.46 4.47 -4.31
CA ILE A 46 3.39 3.62 -5.08
C ILE A 46 3.72 4.31 -6.40
N LEU A 47 5.00 4.49 -6.66
CA LEU A 47 5.51 5.22 -7.82
C LEU A 47 5.88 4.28 -8.97
N LEU A 48 5.62 4.77 -10.19
CA LEU A 48 6.06 4.17 -11.45
C LEU A 48 5.60 2.72 -11.64
N VAL A 49 4.34 2.44 -11.30
CA VAL A 49 3.71 1.15 -11.51
C VAL A 49 3.63 0.85 -13.01
N ASP A 50 4.11 -0.32 -13.40
CA ASP A 50 4.15 -0.80 -14.79
C ASP A 50 2.98 -1.73 -15.11
N LEU A 51 2.82 -2.07 -16.40
CA LEU A 51 1.71 -2.90 -16.87
C LEU A 51 1.74 -4.32 -16.30
N PRO A 52 2.90 -5.00 -16.18
CA PRO A 52 2.96 -6.31 -15.54
C PRO A 52 2.41 -6.32 -14.12
N LEU A 53 2.77 -5.33 -13.29
CA LEU A 53 2.22 -5.24 -11.94
C LEU A 53 0.71 -4.96 -11.95
N LEU A 54 0.22 -4.12 -12.86
CA LEU A 54 -1.23 -3.91 -13.00
C LEU A 54 -1.97 -5.20 -13.40
N GLY A 55 -1.36 -6.04 -14.24
CA GLY A 55 -1.91 -7.36 -14.57
C GLY A 55 -2.03 -8.24 -13.33
N GLN A 56 -0.96 -8.32 -12.53
CA GLN A 56 -0.97 -9.06 -11.26
C GLN A 56 -2.00 -8.54 -10.25
N LEU A 57 -2.32 -7.23 -10.27
CA LEU A 57 -3.36 -6.66 -9.42
C LEU A 57 -4.79 -7.02 -9.85
N ALA A 58 -4.98 -7.35 -11.13
CA ALA A 58 -6.26 -7.78 -11.66
C ALA A 58 -6.57 -9.26 -11.32
N ASP A 59 -5.52 -10.06 -11.08
CA ASP A 59 -5.66 -11.44 -10.65
C ASP A 59 -6.05 -11.52 -9.17
N ALA A 60 -6.97 -12.42 -8.83
CA ALA A 60 -7.42 -12.63 -7.44
C ALA A 60 -6.36 -13.32 -6.58
N GLU A 61 -5.46 -14.06 -7.22
CA GLU A 61 -4.31 -14.71 -6.60
C GLU A 61 -3.05 -14.29 -7.36
N THR A 62 -2.03 -13.84 -6.65
CA THR A 62 -0.77 -13.35 -7.24
C THR A 62 0.42 -13.83 -6.42
N ASP A 63 1.45 -14.31 -7.13
CA ASP A 63 2.74 -14.64 -6.54
C ASP A 63 3.68 -13.42 -6.45
N ASP A 64 3.32 -12.29 -7.07
CA ASP A 64 4.11 -11.06 -7.00
C ASP A 64 3.95 -10.41 -5.60
N ALA A 65 5.08 -10.28 -4.90
CA ALA A 65 5.10 -9.75 -3.54
C ALA A 65 4.56 -8.31 -3.43
N ALA A 66 4.77 -7.47 -4.45
CA ALA A 66 4.24 -6.11 -4.45
C ALA A 66 2.72 -6.12 -4.67
N ALA A 67 2.22 -6.94 -5.59
CA ALA A 67 0.78 -7.08 -5.81
C ALA A 67 0.07 -7.60 -4.54
N ARG A 68 0.64 -8.63 -3.89
CA ARG A 68 0.14 -9.13 -2.60
C ARG A 68 0.16 -8.05 -1.51
N ASN A 69 1.26 -7.30 -1.36
CA ASN A 69 1.33 -6.21 -0.39
C ASN A 69 0.30 -5.10 -0.68
N ILE A 70 -0.05 -4.85 -1.94
CA ILE A 70 -1.12 -3.90 -2.31
C ILE A 70 -2.49 -4.46 -1.90
N HIS A 71 -2.78 -5.72 -2.22
CA HIS A 71 -4.03 -6.37 -1.83
C HIS A 71 -4.20 -6.39 -0.30
N ASP A 72 -3.14 -6.74 0.43
CA ASP A 72 -3.15 -6.72 1.89
C ASP A 72 -3.42 -5.31 2.41
N ALA A 73 -2.69 -4.29 1.93
CA ALA A 73 -2.91 -2.90 2.33
C ALA A 73 -4.37 -2.47 2.13
N LEU A 74 -4.97 -2.80 0.99
CA LEU A 74 -6.36 -2.51 0.69
C LEU A 74 -7.32 -3.25 1.64
N ALA A 75 -7.06 -4.52 1.95
CA ALA A 75 -7.83 -5.30 2.91
C ALA A 75 -7.75 -4.72 4.34
N PHE A 76 -6.62 -4.13 4.71
CA PHE A 76 -6.42 -3.39 5.95
C PHE A 76 -7.05 -1.98 5.94
N GLY A 77 -7.73 -1.58 4.85
CA GLY A 77 -8.38 -0.27 4.72
C GLY A 77 -7.41 0.88 4.46
N ILE A 78 -6.20 0.58 4.00
CA ILE A 78 -5.18 1.60 3.67
C ILE A 78 -5.46 2.16 2.28
N ARG A 79 -5.31 3.48 2.15
CA ARG A 79 -5.40 4.11 0.83
C ARG A 79 -4.10 3.88 0.05
N VAL A 80 -4.19 3.31 -1.15
CA VAL A 80 -3.02 3.01 -1.99
C VAL A 80 -3.04 3.77 -3.33
N PRO A 81 -2.61 5.05 -3.39
CA PRO A 81 -2.53 5.77 -4.66
C PRO A 81 -1.39 5.23 -5.54
N LEU A 82 -1.72 4.81 -6.77
CA LEU A 82 -0.76 4.33 -7.75
C LEU A 82 -0.41 5.46 -8.74
N SER A 83 0.89 5.67 -8.96
CA SER A 83 1.37 6.53 -10.06
C SER A 83 1.89 5.63 -11.18
N LEU A 84 1.29 5.73 -12.36
CA LEU A 84 1.60 4.87 -13.48
C LEU A 84 2.88 5.31 -14.20
N HIS A 85 3.66 4.35 -14.67
CA HIS A 85 4.76 4.63 -15.57
C HIS A 85 4.20 5.10 -16.92
N ARG A 86 4.65 6.25 -17.44
CA ARG A 86 4.07 6.96 -18.61
C ARG A 86 4.16 6.18 -19.95
N ARG A 87 4.71 4.97 -19.93
CA ARG A 87 4.88 4.06 -21.07
C ARG A 87 4.12 2.75 -20.87
N LEU A 88 2.87 2.81 -20.43
CA LEU A 88 1.99 1.65 -20.53
C LEU A 88 1.67 1.47 -22.03
N PRO A 89 2.14 0.40 -22.70
CA PRO A 89 1.71 0.14 -24.06
C PRO A 89 0.20 -0.07 -24.04
N VAL A 90 -0.53 0.76 -24.78
CA VAL A 90 -1.96 0.60 -24.96
C VAL A 90 -2.13 -0.60 -25.88
N SER A 91 -2.40 -1.78 -25.32
CA SER A 91 -2.83 -2.94 -26.08
C SER A 91 -4.04 -3.56 -25.39
N TYR A 92 -5.16 -2.84 -25.43
CA TYR A 92 -6.46 -3.48 -25.35
C TYR A 92 -6.79 -4.03 -26.74
N ALA A 93 -6.36 -5.26 -27.01
CA ALA A 93 -6.89 -6.10 -28.08
C ALA A 93 -6.39 -7.53 -27.82
N GLN A 94 -7.21 -8.36 -27.18
CA GLN A 94 -7.98 -9.42 -27.83
C GLN A 94 -9.03 -9.97 -26.87
#